data_AF-A0A967MR83-F1
#
_entry.id   AF-A0A967MR83-F1
#
_cell.length_a   1.000
_cell.length_b   1.000
_cell.length_c   1.000
_cell.angle_alpha   90.00
_cell.angle_beta   90.00
_cell.angle_gamma   90.00
#
_symmetry.space_group_name_H-M   'P 1'
#
loop_
_entity.id
_entity.type
_entity.pdbx_description
1 polymer ?
#
loop_
_entity_poly.entity_id
_entity_poly.type
_entity_poly.pdbx_seq_one_letter_code
_entity_poly.pdbx_strand_id
1 'polypeptide(L)'
;MARLDRLPKAAKTLALIASVIGREFDASLLGEAAGISGPDLDDALAALRRMQVVFASGISPGTFVFRHALIRDTAYQSLLSGARRRNHGAVARALEAHHADIVAREPELVAYHYGAAGEPEAALPHWIHASERALARSATFEAV
;
A
#
# COMPACT_ATOMS: atom_id res chain seq x y z
N MET A 1 -1.44 -20.47 0.79
CA MET A 1 -2.06 -20.58 -0.55
C MET A 1 -3.57 -20.85 -0.54
N ALA A 2 -4.09 -21.84 0.20
CA ALA A 2 -5.48 -22.31 0.09
C ALA A 2 -6.64 -21.27 0.17
N ARG A 3 -6.46 -20.12 0.83
CA ARG A 3 -7.51 -19.07 0.90
C ARG A 3 -7.49 -18.11 -0.30
N LEU A 4 -6.30 -17.71 -0.76
CA LEU A 4 -6.14 -16.79 -1.89
C LEU A 4 -6.56 -17.44 -3.21
N ASP A 5 -6.36 -18.75 -3.37
CA ASP A 5 -6.68 -19.47 -4.61
C ASP A 5 -8.18 -19.73 -4.79
N ARG A 6 -8.97 -19.58 -3.72
CA ARG A 6 -10.44 -19.70 -3.76
C ARG A 6 -11.14 -18.35 -4.02
N LEU A 7 -10.38 -17.26 -4.13
CA LEU A 7 -10.94 -15.95 -4.40
C LEU A 7 -11.38 -15.83 -5.87
N PRO A 8 -12.48 -15.12 -6.14
CA PRO A 8 -12.77 -14.63 -7.48
C PRO A 8 -11.57 -13.84 -8.03
N LYS A 9 -11.35 -13.91 -9.35
CA LYS A 9 -10.18 -13.32 -10.01
C LYS A 9 -9.96 -11.85 -9.62
N ALA A 10 -11.02 -11.04 -9.62
CA ALA A 10 -10.96 -9.63 -9.23
C ALA A 10 -10.47 -9.43 -7.78
N ALA A 11 -11.06 -10.15 -6.82
CA ALA A 11 -10.66 -10.10 -5.42
C ALA A 11 -9.23 -10.61 -5.21
N LYS A 12 -8.81 -11.67 -5.93
CA LYS A 12 -7.43 -12.16 -5.90
C LYS A 12 -6.46 -11.08 -6.37
N THR A 13 -6.72 -10.44 -7.50
CA THR A 13 -5.89 -9.32 -7.99
C THR A 13 -5.81 -8.19 -6.97
N LEU A 14 -6.95 -7.82 -6.38
CA LEU A 14 -6.99 -6.75 -5.38
C LEU A 14 -6.19 -7.10 -4.12
N ALA A 15 -6.25 -8.34 -3.64
CA ALA A 15 -5.41 -8.80 -2.52
C ALA A 15 -3.91 -8.75 -2.84
N LEU A 16 -3.52 -9.04 -4.08
CA LEU A 16 -2.12 -8.93 -4.50
C LEU A 16 -1.64 -7.48 -4.49
N ILE A 17 -2.46 -6.53 -4.96
CA ILE A 17 -2.12 -5.10 -4.93
C ILE A 17 -2.07 -4.60 -3.48
N ALA A 18 -3.08 -4.93 -2.66
CA ALA A 18 -3.11 -4.59 -1.24
C ALA A 18 -1.87 -5.11 -0.50
N SER A 19 -1.35 -6.29 -0.88
CA SER A 19 -0.13 -6.83 -0.27
C SER A 19 1.12 -5.98 -0.53
N VAL A 20 1.12 -5.18 -1.61
CA VAL A 20 2.19 -4.23 -1.91
C VAL A 20 2.11 -3.01 -1.01
N ILE A 21 0.91 -2.48 -0.76
CA ILE A 21 0.69 -1.32 0.13
C ILE A 21 1.15 -1.63 1.55
N GLY A 22 0.71 -2.75 2.13
CA GLY A 22 1.08 -3.08 3.49
C GLY A 22 0.16 -4.09 4.15
N ARG A 23 0.41 -4.35 5.44
CA ARG A 23 -0.48 -5.19 6.26
C ARG A 23 -1.81 -4.50 6.55
N GLU A 24 -1.77 -3.18 6.70
CA GLU A 24 -2.92 -2.30 6.86
C GLU A 24 -2.91 -1.30 5.71
N PHE A 25 -4.07 -0.97 5.18
CA PHE A 25 -4.22 -0.11 4.03
C PHE A 25 -5.60 0.56 4.01
N ASP A 26 -5.66 1.73 3.40
CA ASP A 26 -6.91 2.43 3.10
C ASP A 26 -7.53 1.93 1.78
N ALA A 27 -8.86 1.87 1.73
CA ALA A 27 -9.57 1.44 0.53
C ALA A 27 -9.43 2.41 -0.64
N SER A 28 -9.36 3.73 -0.41
CA SER A 28 -9.15 4.73 -1.47
C SER A 28 -7.81 4.50 -2.15
N LEU A 29 -6.73 4.41 -1.35
CA LEU A 29 -5.38 4.17 -1.87
C LEU A 29 -5.31 2.86 -2.68
N LEU A 30 -5.96 1.81 -2.20
CA LEU A 30 -6.03 0.53 -2.91
C LEU A 30 -6.81 0.65 -4.22
N GLY A 31 -7.95 1.34 -4.22
CA GLY A 31 -8.76 1.59 -5.42
C GLY A 31 -7.97 2.35 -6.49
N GLU A 32 -7.33 3.44 -6.10
CA GLU A 32 -6.49 4.28 -6.96
C GLU A 32 -5.33 3.48 -7.56
N ALA A 33 -4.58 2.75 -6.73
CA ALA A 33 -3.47 1.92 -7.19
C ALA A 33 -3.92 0.76 -8.11
N ALA A 34 -5.15 0.25 -7.89
CA ALA A 34 -5.74 -0.81 -8.72
C ALA A 34 -6.48 -0.29 -9.95
N GLY A 35 -6.72 1.02 -10.07
CA GLY A 35 -7.52 1.61 -11.14
C GLY A 35 -8.99 1.18 -11.11
N ILE A 36 -9.55 0.88 -9.93
CA ILE A 36 -10.95 0.49 -9.75
C ILE A 36 -11.61 1.37 -8.69
N SER A 37 -12.91 1.60 -8.80
CA SER A 37 -13.63 2.48 -7.88
C SER A 37 -15.09 2.04 -7.70
N GLY A 38 -15.73 2.60 -6.67
CA GLY A 38 -17.16 2.42 -6.42
C GLY A 38 -17.55 0.94 -6.26
N PRO A 39 -18.62 0.48 -6.92
CA PRO A 39 -19.18 -0.85 -6.71
C PRO A 39 -18.17 -2.00 -6.90
N ASP A 40 -17.27 -1.89 -7.90
CA ASP A 40 -16.30 -2.95 -8.19
C ASP A 40 -15.27 -3.12 -7.07
N LEU A 41 -14.85 -2.01 -6.46
CA LEU A 41 -13.95 -2.01 -5.30
C LEU A 41 -14.67 -2.59 -4.07
N ASP A 42 -15.90 -2.16 -3.83
CA ASP A 42 -16.70 -2.60 -2.69
C ASP A 42 -16.99 -4.11 -2.75
N ASP A 43 -17.35 -4.63 -3.93
CA ASP A 43 -17.61 -6.05 -4.14
C ASP A 43 -16.36 -6.90 -3.94
N ALA A 44 -15.21 -6.43 -4.42
CA ALA A 44 -13.93 -7.10 -4.23
C ALA A 44 -13.52 -7.11 -2.75
N LEU A 45 -13.65 -5.98 -2.04
CA LEU A 45 -13.40 -5.89 -0.60
C LEU A 45 -14.37 -6.77 0.21
N ALA A 46 -15.64 -6.82 -0.18
CA ALA A 46 -16.64 -7.70 0.43
C ALA A 46 -16.29 -9.18 0.24
N ALA A 47 -15.81 -9.57 -0.95
CA ALA A 47 -15.32 -10.92 -1.20
C ALA A 47 -14.09 -11.27 -0.34
N LEU A 48 -13.13 -10.34 -0.21
CA LEU A 48 -11.96 -10.53 0.65
C LEU A 48 -12.33 -10.69 2.13
N ARG A 49 -13.30 -9.91 2.61
CA ARG A 49 -13.85 -10.03 3.98
C ARG A 49 -14.55 -11.37 4.19
N ARG A 50 -15.42 -11.78 3.25
CA ARG A 50 -16.16 -13.05 3.29
C ARG A 50 -15.22 -14.25 3.36
N MET A 51 -14.13 -14.20 2.59
CA MET A 51 -13.07 -15.22 2.59
C MET A 51 -12.06 -15.04 3.74
N GLN A 52 -12.32 -14.10 4.65
CA GLN A 52 -11.53 -13.84 5.84
C GLN A 52 -10.05 -13.51 5.53
N VAL A 53 -9.78 -12.91 4.37
CA VAL A 53 -8.44 -12.46 3.96
C VAL A 53 -8.09 -11.14 4.65
N VAL A 54 -9.07 -10.24 4.72
CA VAL A 54 -8.95 -8.93 5.38
C VAL A 54 -10.13 -8.70 6.33
N PHE A 55 -9.99 -7.73 7.22
CA PHE A 55 -11.06 -7.20 8.07
C PHE A 55 -10.94 -5.67 8.15
N ALA A 56 -12.02 -4.98 8.50
CA ALA A 56 -11.99 -3.54 8.71
C ALA A 56 -11.18 -3.23 9.99
N SER A 57 -10.23 -2.28 9.90
CA SER A 57 -9.26 -1.97 10.96
C SER A 57 -9.91 -1.38 12.23
N GLY A 58 -11.11 -0.80 12.15
CA GLY A 58 -11.80 -0.21 13.30
C GLY A 58 -11.16 1.07 13.84
N ILE A 59 -9.90 1.34 13.48
CA ILE A 59 -9.15 2.57 13.76
C ILE A 59 -9.76 3.76 12.99
N SER A 60 -10.03 3.57 11.70
CA SER A 60 -10.63 4.57 10.82
C SER A 60 -11.60 3.91 9.83
N PRO A 61 -12.70 4.61 9.45
CA PRO A 61 -13.57 4.16 8.37
C PRO A 61 -12.78 3.98 7.08
N GLY A 62 -13.10 2.94 6.29
CA GLY A 62 -12.42 2.69 5.02
C GLY A 62 -11.07 1.99 5.13
N THR A 63 -10.55 1.77 6.34
CA THR A 63 -9.26 1.10 6.55
C THR A 63 -9.44 -0.40 6.76
N PHE A 64 -8.56 -1.19 6.14
CA PHE A 64 -8.57 -2.64 6.17
C PHE A 64 -7.21 -3.19 6.55
N VAL A 65 -7.22 -4.38 7.13
CA VAL A 65 -6.00 -5.05 7.58
C VAL A 65 -6.09 -6.53 7.22
N PHE A 66 -4.97 -7.08 6.77
CA PHE A 66 -4.85 -8.51 6.52
C PHE A 66 -5.04 -9.28 7.82
N ARG A 67 -5.88 -10.33 7.77
CA ARG A 67 -6.15 -11.18 8.93
C ARG A 67 -4.87 -11.73 9.57
N HIS A 68 -3.92 -12.13 8.73
CA HIS A 68 -2.62 -12.62 9.18
C HIS A 68 -1.53 -12.05 8.28
N ALA A 69 -0.39 -11.66 8.88
CA ALA A 69 0.78 -11.18 8.15
C ALA A 69 1.24 -12.20 7.07
N LEU A 70 1.21 -13.50 7.39
CA LEU A 70 1.59 -14.55 6.45
C LEU A 70 0.71 -14.60 5.19
N ILE A 71 -0.58 -14.21 5.27
CA ILE A 71 -1.45 -14.14 4.09
C ILE A 71 -0.96 -13.01 3.17
N ARG A 72 -0.66 -11.84 3.75
CA ARG A 72 -0.07 -10.71 3.01
C ARG A 72 1.26 -11.11 2.37
N ASP A 73 2.14 -11.75 3.13
CA ASP A 73 3.47 -12.13 2.63
C ASP A 73 3.38 -13.17 1.51
N THR A 74 2.47 -14.15 1.64
CA THR A 74 2.19 -15.12 0.58
C THR A 74 1.65 -14.42 -0.68
N ALA A 75 0.72 -13.47 -0.52
CA ALA A 75 0.20 -12.70 -1.66
C ALA A 75 1.32 -11.91 -2.35
N TYR A 76 2.12 -11.19 -1.58
CA TYR A 76 3.23 -10.38 -2.10
C TYR A 76 4.31 -11.23 -2.78
N GLN A 77 4.67 -12.38 -2.19
CA GLN A 77 5.65 -13.31 -2.75
C GLN A 77 5.15 -14.00 -4.02
N SER A 78 3.83 -14.16 -4.19
CA SER A 78 3.25 -14.74 -5.41
C SER A 78 3.28 -13.80 -6.62
N LEU A 79 3.55 -12.51 -6.41
CA LEU A 79 3.76 -11.56 -7.52
C LEU A 79 5.10 -11.83 -8.20
N LEU A 80 5.04 -12.01 -9.53
CA LEU A 80 6.21 -11.95 -10.40
C LEU A 80 6.91 -10.60 -10.25
N SER A 81 8.24 -10.58 -10.42
CA SER A 81 9.07 -9.38 -10.25
C SER A 81 8.56 -8.16 -11.03
N GLY A 82 8.17 -8.35 -12.29
CA GLY A 82 7.60 -7.29 -13.12
C GLY A 82 6.25 -6.76 -12.62
N ALA A 83 5.38 -7.64 -12.12
CA ALA A 83 4.09 -7.24 -11.55
C ALA A 83 4.28 -6.49 -10.23
N ARG A 84 5.22 -6.95 -9.40
CA ARG A 84 5.60 -6.30 -8.15
C ARG A 84 6.07 -4.86 -8.41
N ARG A 85 7.02 -4.67 -9.34
CA ARG A 85 7.50 -3.32 -9.71
C ARG A 85 6.36 -2.41 -10.18
N ARG A 86 5.51 -2.90 -11.09
CA ARG A 86 4.35 -2.13 -11.57
C ARG A 86 3.41 -1.71 -10.44
N ASN A 87 3.08 -2.64 -9.54
CA ASN A 87 2.19 -2.36 -8.42
C ASN A 87 2.82 -1.35 -7.44
N HIS A 88 4.13 -1.45 -7.16
CA HIS A 88 4.82 -0.45 -6.35
C HIS A 88 4.75 0.94 -6.99
N GLY A 89 4.98 1.04 -8.30
CA GLY A 89 4.87 2.30 -9.03
C GLY A 89 3.45 2.85 -9.06
N ALA A 90 2.42 2.00 -9.10
CA ALA A 90 1.03 2.42 -9.02
C ALA A 90 0.69 2.98 -7.63
N VAL A 91 1.15 2.32 -6.56
CA VAL A 91 0.97 2.81 -5.18
C VAL A 91 1.69 4.14 -4.96
N ALA A 92 2.93 4.29 -5.44
CA ALA A 92 3.68 5.53 -5.30
C ALA A 92 2.95 6.72 -5.96
N ARG A 93 2.46 6.53 -7.19
CA ARG A 93 1.72 7.55 -7.92
C ARG A 93 0.38 7.89 -7.26
N ALA A 94 -0.34 6.90 -6.73
CA ALA A 94 -1.58 7.13 -6.00
C ALA A 94 -1.34 7.95 -4.73
N LEU A 95 -0.29 7.62 -3.96
CA LEU A 95 0.11 8.39 -2.79
C LEU A 95 0.38 9.87 -3.15
N GLU A 96 1.16 10.13 -4.20
CA GLU A 96 1.45 11.50 -4.63
C GLU A 96 0.23 12.27 -5.13
N ALA A 97 -0.65 11.62 -5.89
CA ALA A 97 -1.76 12.29 -6.53
C ALA A 97 -2.92 12.61 -5.57
N HIS A 98 -3.14 11.77 -4.56
CA HIS A 98 -4.38 11.80 -3.78
C HIS A 98 -4.17 11.79 -2.26
N HIS A 99 -2.96 11.50 -1.77
CA HIS A 99 -2.65 11.37 -0.34
C HIS A 99 -1.52 12.31 0.11
N ALA A 100 -1.59 13.59 -0.27
CA ALA A 100 -0.56 14.58 0.02
C ALA A 100 -0.24 14.72 1.53
N ASP A 101 -1.21 14.48 2.41
CA ASP A 101 -1.02 14.47 3.86
C ASP A 101 -0.11 13.32 4.32
N ILE A 102 -0.28 12.12 3.75
CA ILE A 102 0.58 10.97 4.00
C ILE A 102 1.98 11.25 3.46
N VAL A 103 2.09 11.77 2.23
CA VAL A 103 3.38 12.13 1.60
C VAL A 103 4.16 13.12 2.47
N ALA A 104 3.50 14.15 2.99
CA ALA A 104 4.14 15.16 3.86
C ALA A 104 4.57 14.58 5.23
N ARG A 105 3.83 13.59 5.75
CA ARG A 105 4.12 12.96 7.03
C ARG A 105 5.20 11.88 6.95
N GLU A 106 5.18 11.10 5.87
CA GLU A 106 5.94 9.86 5.67
C GLU A 106 6.51 9.80 4.23
N PRO A 107 7.35 10.77 3.81
CA PRO A 107 7.90 10.77 2.45
C PRO A 107 8.74 9.52 2.13
N GLU A 108 9.38 8.92 3.14
CA GLU A 108 10.10 7.65 3.01
C GLU A 108 9.22 6.51 2.47
N LEU A 109 7.91 6.55 2.70
CA LEU A 109 6.98 5.55 2.18
C LEU A 109 6.89 5.64 0.66
N VAL A 110 6.71 6.85 0.13
CA VAL A 110 6.65 7.11 -1.32
C VAL A 110 7.99 6.75 -1.97
N ALA A 111 9.09 7.17 -1.33
CA ALA A 111 10.45 6.88 -1.79
C ALA A 111 10.72 5.37 -1.84
N TYR A 112 10.26 4.62 -0.84
CA TYR A 112 10.33 3.15 -0.83
C TYR A 112 9.56 2.54 -2.01
N HIS A 113 8.33 2.98 -2.27
CA HIS A 113 7.54 2.46 -3.38
C HIS A 113 8.16 2.78 -4.74
N TYR A 114 8.66 4.00 -4.97
CA TYR A 114 9.36 4.32 -6.22
C TYR A 114 10.67 3.52 -6.38
N GLY A 115 11.45 3.37 -5.31
CA GLY A 115 12.65 2.53 -5.32
C GLY A 115 12.33 1.07 -5.68
N ALA A 116 11.29 0.50 -5.06
CA ALA A 116 10.83 -0.85 -5.34
C ALA A 116 10.19 -1.01 -6.74
N ALA A 117 9.70 0.08 -7.33
CA ALA A 117 9.25 0.13 -8.72
C ALA A 117 10.40 0.14 -9.74
N GLY A 118 11.63 0.44 -9.30
CA GLY A 118 12.77 0.67 -10.17
C GLY A 118 12.78 2.08 -10.79
N GLU A 119 12.20 3.06 -10.09
CA GLU A 119 12.08 4.46 -10.52
C GLU A 119 12.85 5.39 -9.56
N PRO A 120 14.20 5.30 -9.50
CA PRO A 120 15.00 6.00 -8.49
C PRO A 120 14.95 7.53 -8.63
N GLU A 121 14.76 8.05 -9.84
CA GLU A 121 14.63 9.49 -10.11
C GLU A 121 13.38 10.07 -9.42
N ALA A 122 12.28 9.32 -9.42
CA ALA A 122 11.05 9.71 -8.72
C ALA A 122 11.17 9.50 -7.20
N ALA A 123 11.99 8.55 -6.74
CA ALA A 123 12.21 8.31 -5.31
C ALA A 123 13.07 9.41 -4.63
N LEU A 124 14.03 9.98 -5.37
CA LEU A 124 15.07 10.85 -4.81
C LEU A 124 14.52 12.09 -4.07
N PRO A 125 13.56 12.87 -4.60
CA PRO A 125 13.03 14.04 -3.90
C PRO A 125 12.41 13.68 -2.55
N HIS A 126 11.75 12.52 -2.47
CA HIS A 126 11.14 12.02 -1.25
C HIS A 126 12.17 11.55 -0.22
N TRP A 127 13.26 10.92 -0.66
CA TRP A 127 14.37 10.60 0.24
C TRP A 127 15.07 11.83 0.81
N ILE A 128 15.21 12.89 0.01
CA ILE A 128 15.74 14.18 0.48
C ILE A 128 14.80 14.75 1.55
N HIS A 129 13.49 14.80 1.27
CA HIS A 129 12.51 15.32 2.22
C HIS A 129 12.48 14.51 3.53
N ALA A 130 12.54 13.18 3.46
CA ALA A 130 12.63 12.31 4.64
C ALA A 130 13.88 12.63 5.48
N SER A 131 15.02 12.85 4.81
CA SER A 131 16.29 13.18 5.46
C SER A 131 16.24 14.55 6.16
N GLU A 132 15.69 15.57 5.51
CA GLU A 132 15.48 16.90 6.10
C GLU A 132 14.61 16.84 7.37
N ARG A 133 13.52 16.07 7.32
CA ARG A 133 12.62 15.85 8.47
C ARG A 133 13.32 15.14 9.62
N ALA A 134 14.13 14.13 9.32
CA ALA A 134 14.89 13.40 10.33
C ALA A 134 15.89 14.33 11.04
N LEU A 135 16.63 15.14 10.28
CA LEU A 135 17.57 16.13 10.83
C LEU A 135 16.87 17.17 11.72
N ALA A 136 15.73 17.70 11.29
CA ALA A 136 14.96 18.67 12.08
C ALA A 136 14.46 18.09 13.42
N ARG A 137 14.10 16.80 13.46
CA ARG A 137 13.74 16.09 14.69
C ARG A 137 14.93 15.85 15.61
N SER A 138 16.11 15.57 15.05
CA SER A 138 17.33 15.39 15.85
C SER A 138 17.80 16.70 16.48
N ALA A 139 17.76 17.80 15.72
CA ALA A 139 18.17 19.12 16.20
C ALA A 139 17.27 19.67 17.34
N THR A 140 15.99 19.28 17.37
CA THR A 140 15.09 19.62 18.47
C THR A 140 15.33 18.78 19.73
N PHE A 141 15.99 17.63 19.61
CA PHE A 141 16.30 16.75 20.74
C PHE A 141 17.64 17.10 21.42
N GLU A 142 18.58 17.72 20.72
CA GLU A 142 19.86 18.20 21.28
C GLU A 142 19.74 19.55 22.02
N ALA A 143 18.60 20.24 21.92
CA ALA A 143 18.37 21.56 22.51
C ALA A 143 17.63 21.55 23.87
N VAL A 144 17.48 20.37 24.50
CA VAL A 144 16.80 20.17 25.81
C VAL A 144 17.78 19.70 26.87
#